data_AF-A0A7V3CZ51-F1
#
_entry.id   AF-A0A7V3CZ51-F1
#
_cell.length_a   1.000
_cell.length_b   1.000
_cell.length_c   1.000
_cell.angle_alpha   90.00
_cell.angle_beta   90.00
_cell.angle_gamma   90.00
#
_symmetry.space_group_name_H-M   'P 1'
#
loop_
_entity.id
_entity.type
_entity.pdbx_description
1 polymer ?
#
loop_
_entity_poly.entity_id
_entity_poly.type
_entity_poly.pdbx_seq_one_letter_code
_entity_poly.pdbx_strand_id
1 'polypeptide(L)' 'EFEIIKFLDNAIMGNVDRVEILHGKGTGVLKQMTHAILRTHSGVKNFYFAPIESGGDGITIVELK' A
#
# COMPACT_ATOMS: atom_id res chain seq x y z
N GLU A 1 -3.69 -1.12 -11.11
CA GLU A 1 -4.74 -1.78 -10.30
C GLU A 1 -4.42 -3.26 -10.03
N PHE A 2 -4.44 -4.12 -11.05
CA PHE A 2 -4.21 -5.57 -10.90
C PHE A 2 -2.93 -5.96 -10.13
N GLU A 3 -1.80 -5.29 -10.40
CA GLU A 3 -0.53 -5.58 -9.72
C GLU A 3 -0.57 -5.33 -8.21
N ILE A 4 -1.28 -4.31 -7.74
CA ILE A 4 -1.37 -3.99 -6.30
C ILE A 4 -2.19 -5.06 -5.58
N ILE A 5 -3.32 -5.48 -6.17
CA ILE A 5 -4.18 -6.52 -5.59
C ILE A 5 -3.42 -7.84 -5.50
N LYS A 6 -2.79 -8.26 -6.61
CA LYS A 6 -1.97 -9.47 -6.65
C LYS A 6 -0.83 -9.45 -5.63
N PHE A 7 -0.19 -8.28 -5.46
CA PHE A 7 0.85 -8.11 -4.45
C PHE A 7 0.32 -8.29 -3.03
N LEU A 8 -0.83 -7.70 -2.70
CA LEU A 8 -1.47 -7.83 -1.38
C LEU A 8 -1.90 -9.28 -1.12
N ASP A 9 -2.49 -9.95 -2.10
CA ASP A 9 -2.90 -11.35 -1.98
C ASP A 9 -1.70 -12.26 -1.70
N ASN A 10 -0.60 -12.07 -2.44
CA ASN A 10 0.63 -12.82 -2.21
C ASN A 10 1.23 -12.56 -0.83
N ALA A 11 1.17 -11.31 -0.35
CA ALA A 11 1.67 -10.97 0.99
C ALA A 11 0.84 -11.62 2.10
N ILE A 12 -0.48 -11.64 1.95
CA ILE A 12 -1.39 -12.34 2.87
C ILE A 12 -1.14 -13.85 2.84
N MET A 13 -1.03 -14.45 1.65
CA MET A 13 -0.68 -15.87 1.50
C MET A 13 0.70 -16.21 2.09
N GLY A 14 1.63 -15.27 2.05
CA GLY A 14 2.95 -15.37 2.65
C GLY A 14 2.97 -15.12 4.17
N ASN A 15 1.81 -14.87 4.79
CA ASN A 15 1.67 -14.57 6.22
C ASN A 15 2.54 -13.37 6.66
N VAL A 16 2.60 -12.34 5.80
CA VAL A 16 3.32 -11.10 6.06
C VAL A 16 2.38 -10.11 6.76
N ASP A 17 2.80 -9.59 7.90
CA ASP A 17 1.98 -8.66 8.70
C ASP A 17 1.92 -7.24 8.10
N ARG A 18 2.96 -6.84 7.36
CA ARG A 18 3.14 -5.46 6.86
C ARG A 18 3.89 -5.43 5.54
N VAL A 19 3.42 -4.59 4.62
CA VAL A 19 4.08 -4.30 3.34
C VAL A 19 4.21 -2.80 3.09
N GLU A 20 5.11 -2.44 2.18
CA GLU A 20 5.35 -1.05 1.78
C GLU A 20 5.17 -0.91 0.27
N ILE A 21 4.38 0.07 -0.15
CA ILE A 21 4.11 0.37 -1.54
C ILE A 21 4.75 1.71 -1.88
N LEU A 22 5.87 1.64 -2.61
CA LEU A 22 6.51 2.82 -3.21
C LEU A 22 5.79 3.15 -4.52
N HIS A 23 4.93 4.16 -4.48
CA HIS A 23 4.27 4.71 -5.68
C HIS A 23 4.90 6.03 -6.16
N GLY A 24 5.81 6.60 -5.37
CA GLY A 24 6.44 7.89 -5.65
C GLY A 24 5.50 9.07 -5.40
N LYS A 25 6.04 10.29 -5.54
CA LYS A 25 5.29 11.54 -5.32
C LYS A 25 4.62 12.03 -6.60
N GLY A 26 5.41 12.27 -7.65
CA GLY A 26 4.93 12.60 -9.00
C GLY A 26 3.75 13.59 -9.02
N THR A 27 2.76 13.32 -9.87
CA THR A 27 1.47 14.03 -9.91
C THR A 27 0.45 13.50 -8.87
N GLY A 28 0.83 12.49 -8.08
CA GLY A 28 -0.04 11.86 -7.09
C GLY A 28 -1.09 10.88 -7.63
N VAL A 29 -1.14 10.64 -8.95
CA VAL A 29 -2.14 9.71 -9.55
C VAL A 29 -1.98 8.29 -8.99
N LEU A 30 -0.74 7.78 -8.90
CA LEU A 30 -0.48 6.45 -8.36
C LEU A 30 -0.78 6.37 -6.86
N LYS A 31 -0.52 7.44 -6.10
CA LYS A 31 -0.90 7.55 -4.69
C LYS A 31 -2.42 7.41 -4.52
N GLN A 32 -3.19 8.17 -5.31
CA GLN A 32 -4.65 8.14 -5.26
C GLN A 32 -5.21 6.77 -5.64
N MET A 33 -4.71 6.17 -6.73
CA MET A 33 -5.12 4.82 -7.16
C MET A 33 -4.78 3.77 -6.10
N THR A 34 -3.57 3.81 -5.54
CA THR A 34 -3.14 2.89 -4.47
C THR A 34 -4.09 3.00 -3.28
N HIS A 35 -4.36 4.21 -2.80
CA HIS A 35 -5.26 4.44 -1.67
C HIS A 35 -6.71 4.04 -1.96
N ALA A 36 -7.18 4.18 -3.21
CA ALA A 36 -8.52 3.74 -3.60
C ALA A 36 -8.65 2.22 -3.49
N ILE A 37 -7.65 1.48 -3.96
CA ILE A 37 -7.60 0.01 -3.87
C ILE A 37 -7.50 -0.44 -2.41
N LEU A 38 -6.61 0.17 -1.62
CA LEU A 38 -6.41 -0.22 -0.22
C LEU A 38 -7.66 -0.02 0.65
N ARG A 39 -8.48 0.99 0.35
CA ARG A 39 -9.74 1.24 1.08
C ARG A 39 -10.80 0.17 0.85
N THR A 40 -10.80 -0.51 -0.29
CA THR A 40 -11.80 -1.53 -0.64
C THR A 40 -11.30 -2.95 -0.43
N HIS A 41 -10.00 -3.15 -0.22
CA HIS A 41 -9.39 -4.46 -0.06
C HIS A 41 -9.67 -5.07 1.31
N SER A 42 -10.36 -6.21 1.36
CA SER A 42 -10.79 -6.87 2.60
C SER A 42 -9.63 -7.36 3.48
N GLY A 43 -8.47 -7.68 2.87
CA GLY A 43 -7.26 -8.13 3.56
C GLY A 43 -6.41 -7.02 4.18
N VAL A 44 -6.78 -5.74 3.99
CA VAL A 44 -6.09 -4.61 4.61
C VAL A 44 -6.70 -4.31 5.98
N LYS A 45 -5.85 -4.21 6.99
CA LYS A 45 -6.22 -3.82 8.36
C LYS A 45 -6.13 -2.31 8.53
N ASN A 46 -5.03 -1.71 8.08
CA ASN A 46 -4.75 -0.29 8.18
C ASN A 46 -3.73 0.13 7.11
N PHE A 47 -3.67 1.42 6.78
CA PHE A 47 -2.61 1.96 5.93
C PHE A 47 -2.34 3.44 6.24
N TYR A 48 -1.09 3.86 6.09
CA TYR A 48 -0.64 5.21 6.39
C TYR A 48 0.62 5.57 5.59
N PHE A 49 0.96 6.85 5.53
CA PHE A 49 2.18 7.28 4.85
C PHE A 49 3.43 6.97 5.68
N ALA A 50 4.52 6.66 5.01
CA ALA A 50 5.80 6.50 5.68
C ALA A 50 6.26 7.82 6.35
N PRO A 51 7.12 7.74 7.38
CA PRO A 51 7.81 8.91 7.93
C PRO A 51 8.54 9.70 6.83
N ILE A 52 8.74 11.01 7.04
CA ILE A 52 9.40 11.88 6.06
C ILE A 52 10.83 11.39 5.78
N GLU A 53 11.56 10.93 6.80
CA GLU A 53 12.90 10.33 6.64
C GLU A 53 12.93 9.06 5.79
N SER A 54 11.79 8.37 5.65
CA SER A 54 11.65 7.12 4.89
C SER A 54 10.94 7.30 3.56
N GLY A 55 10.75 8.53 3.07
CA GLY A 55 10.13 8.82 1.77
C GLY A 55 8.77 9.52 1.84
N GLY A 56 8.22 9.68 3.04
CA GLY A 56 7.01 10.46 3.30
C GLY A 56 5.79 9.94 2.53
N ASP A 57 5.02 10.87 1.97
CA ASP A 57 3.81 10.58 1.20
C ASP A 57 4.06 9.90 -0.16
N GLY A 58 5.31 9.57 -0.50
CA GLY A 58 5.65 8.75 -1.67
C GLY A 58 5.61 7.25 -1.41
N ILE A 59 5.48 6.84 -0.14
CA ILE A 59 5.38 5.45 0.29
C ILE A 59 4.14 5.29 1.17
N THR A 60 3.34 4.28 0.86
CA THR A 60 2.23 3.85 1.71
C THR A 60 2.59 2.55 2.39
N ILE A 61 2.59 2.58 3.72
CA ILE A 61 2.71 1.40 4.57
C ILE A 61 1.32 0.79 4.73
N VAL A 62 1.23 -0.53 4.59
CA VAL A 62 -0.03 -1.29 4.69
C VAL A 62 0.15 -2.39 5.74
N GLU A 63 -0.74 -2.40 6.73
CA GLU A 63 -0.88 -3.49 7.70
C GLU A 63 -1.94 -4.46 7.19
N LEU A 64 -1.60 -5.75 7.16
CA LEU A 64 -2.45 -6.82 6.67
C LEU A 64 -3.16 -7.53 7.83
N LYS A 65 -4.18 -8.33 7.52
CA LYS A 65 -4.96 -9.11 8.49
C LYS A 65 -4.43 -10.52 8.67
#